data_AF-A0A482ZPW6-F1
#
_entry.id   AF-A0A482ZPW6-F1
#
_cell.length_a   1.000
_cell.length_b   1.000
_cell.length_c   1.000
_cell.angle_alpha   90.00
_cell.angle_beta   90.00
_cell.angle_gamma   90.00
#
_symmetry.space_group_name_H-M   'P 1'
#
loop_
_entity.id
_entity.type
_entity.pdbx_description
1 polymer ?
#
loop_
_entity_poly.entity_id
_entity_poly.type
_entity_poly.pdbx_seq_one_letter_code
_entity_poly.pdbx_strand_id
1 'polypeptide(L)'
;MLDINICTPSLIMGQLKTKFKQKRLLLNLTQAGLSKRSGVSLGSVKRFELSGLIALESLLKLALVLDCLDDFQHLANPVKTINSINDIINTEEKRIKKRGRVT
;
A
#
# COMPACT_ATOMS: atom_id res chain seq x y z
N MET A 1 -3.95 9.35 27.99
CA MET A 1 -2.95 9.93 27.07
C MET A 1 -3.66 10.09 25.74
N LEU A 2 -3.74 11.31 25.19
CA LEU A 2 -4.32 11.51 23.87
C LEU A 2 -3.29 11.03 22.84
N ASP A 3 -3.55 9.88 22.21
CA ASP A 3 -2.80 9.42 21.05
C ASP A 3 -3.10 10.35 19.87
N ILE A 4 -2.30 11.41 19.76
CA ILE A 4 -2.26 12.27 18.60
C ILE A 4 -1.68 11.44 17.45
N ASN A 5 -2.53 10.70 16.74
CA ASN A 5 -2.14 9.93 15.57
C ASN A 5 -1.91 10.88 14.38
N ILE A 6 -0.78 11.59 14.37
CA ILE A 6 -0.31 12.32 13.20
C ILE A 6 0.39 11.30 12.29
N CYS A 7 -0.40 10.58 11.51
CA CYS A 7 0.12 9.67 10.49
C CYS A 7 0.57 10.51 9.28
N THR A 8 1.81 11.00 9.30
CA THR A 8 2.38 11.74 8.16
C THR A 8 2.73 10.79 7.01
N PRO A 9 2.79 11.28 5.76
CA PRO A 9 3.30 10.49 4.63
C PRO A 9 4.69 9.91 4.89
N SER A 10 5.58 10.69 5.50
CA SER A 10 6.94 10.24 5.84
C SER A 10 6.96 9.11 6.86
N LEU A 11 6.05 9.13 7.85
CA LEU A 11 5.91 8.07 8.84
C LEU A 11 5.41 6.78 8.19
N ILE A 12 4.38 6.85 7.34
CA ILE A 12 3.86 5.69 6.59
C ILE A 12 4.94 5.09 5.69
N MET A 13 5.70 5.94 4.98
CA MET A 13 6.85 5.49 4.17
C MET A 13 7.92 4.78 5.01
N GLY A 14 8.21 5.31 6.20
CA GLY A 14 9.15 4.70 7.16
C GLY A 14 8.67 3.34 7.68
N GLN A 15 7.37 3.20 7.94
CA GLN A 15 6.77 1.93 8.34
C GLN A 15 6.80 0.91 7.19
N LEU A 16 6.42 1.32 5.97
CA LEU A 16 6.43 0.46 4.79
C LEU A 16 7.83 -0.06 4.47
N LYS A 17 8.85 0.81 4.43
CA LYS A 17 10.22 0.37 4.16
C LYS A 17 10.71 -0.66 5.19
N THR A 18 10.32 -0.48 6.46
CA THR A 18 10.71 -1.36 7.56
C THR A 18 10.03 -2.72 7.43
N LYS A 19 8.71 -2.74 7.23
CA LYS A 19 7.90 -3.96 7.05
C LYS A 19 8.37 -4.78 5.84
N PHE A 20 8.60 -4.14 4.69
CA PHE A 20 9.10 -4.83 3.50
C PHE A 20 10.51 -5.39 3.71
N LYS A 21 11.42 -4.62 4.34
CA LYS A 21 12.76 -5.11 4.67
C LYS A 21 12.71 -6.33 5.61
N GLN A 22 11.83 -6.31 6.61
CA GLN A 22 11.63 -7.44 7.51
C GLN A 22 11.11 -8.67 6.76
N LYS A 23 10.06 -8.53 5.93
CA LYS A 23 9.57 -9.64 5.08
C LYS A 23 10.67 -10.21 4.17
N ARG A 24 11.47 -9.36 3.54
CA ARG A 24 12.61 -9.80 2.72
C ARG A 24 13.59 -10.65 3.53
N LEU A 25 13.96 -10.20 4.73
CA LEU A 25 14.89 -10.92 5.58
C LEU A 25 14.30 -12.24 6.12
N LEU A 26 13.01 -12.27 6.47
CA LEU A 26 12.31 -13.50 6.86
C LEU A 26 12.31 -14.57 5.76
N LEU A 27 12.26 -14.14 4.50
CA LEU A 27 12.37 -15.02 3.33
C LEU A 27 13.83 -15.33 2.93
N ASN A 28 14.82 -14.96 3.75
CA ASN A 28 16.25 -15.16 3.50
C ASN A 28 16.75 -14.55 2.17
N LEU A 29 16.14 -13.45 1.73
CA LEU A 29 16.53 -12.78 0.49
C LEU A 29 17.52 -11.64 0.77
N THR A 30 18.60 -11.57 0.00
CA THR A 30 19.41 -10.34 -0.10
C THR A 30 18.67 -9.28 -0.92
N GLN A 31 19.12 -8.02 -0.88
CA GLN A 31 18.57 -6.98 -1.76
C GLN A 31 18.74 -7.35 -3.25
N ALA A 32 19.89 -7.94 -3.62
CA ALA A 32 20.13 -8.46 -4.96
C ALA A 32 19.22 -9.64 -5.31
N GLY A 33 18.97 -10.54 -4.34
CA GLY A 33 18.03 -11.65 -4.50
C GLY A 33 16.60 -11.18 -4.75
N LEU A 34 16.13 -10.20 -3.97
CA LEU A 34 14.81 -9.59 -4.17
C LEU A 34 14.72 -8.86 -5.52
N SER A 35 15.76 -8.10 -5.88
CA SER A 35 15.86 -7.44 -7.19
C SER A 35 15.73 -8.44 -8.34
N LYS A 36 16.51 -9.53 -8.31
CA LYS A 36 16.48 -10.57 -9.35
C LYS A 36 15.11 -11.24 -9.49
N ARG A 37 14.43 -11.53 -8.37
CA ARG A 37 13.12 -12.21 -8.36
C ARG A 37 11.97 -11.31 -8.79
N SER A 38 12.02 -10.03 -8.41
CA SER A 38 10.94 -9.07 -8.71
C SER A 38 11.09 -8.39 -10.08
N GLY A 39 12.25 -8.50 -10.72
CA GLY A 39 12.58 -7.74 -11.93
C GLY A 39 12.76 -6.24 -11.68
N VAL A 40 12.81 -5.81 -10.42
CA VAL A 40 13.08 -4.42 -10.03
C VAL A 40 14.58 -4.20 -9.92
N SER A 41 15.10 -3.06 -10.40
CA SER A 41 16.53 -2.76 -10.32
C SER A 41 17.06 -2.76 -8.88
N LEU A 42 18.31 -3.20 -8.68
CA LEU A 42 18.95 -3.18 -7.35
C LEU A 42 19.00 -1.76 -6.76
N GLY A 43 19.22 -0.74 -7.61
CA GLY A 43 19.21 0.65 -7.19
C GLY A 43 17.86 1.09 -6.60
N SER A 44 16.75 0.65 -7.22
CA SER A 44 15.40 0.92 -6.71
C SER A 44 15.13 0.22 -5.38
N VAL A 45 15.54 -1.05 -5.23
CA VAL A 45 15.42 -1.79 -3.96
C VAL A 45 16.21 -1.10 -2.85
N LYS A 46 17.46 -0.71 -3.12
CA LYS A 46 18.30 0.03 -2.17
C LYS A 46 17.67 1.36 -1.77
N ARG A 47 17.22 2.14 -2.75
CA ARG A 47 16.58 3.45 -2.50
C ARG A 47 15.34 3.30 -1.63
N PHE A 48 14.50 2.30 -1.92
CA PHE A 48 13.32 2.01 -1.11
C PHE A 48 13.67 1.66 0.34
N GLU A 49 14.59 0.73 0.57
CA GLU A 49 14.95 0.33 1.93
C GLU A 49 15.68 1.43 2.72
N LEU A 50 16.36 2.35 2.02
CA LEU A 50 17.05 3.48 2.63
C LEU A 50 16.08 4.61 2.98
N SER A 51 15.36 5.14 1.98
CA SER A 51 14.57 6.38 2.10
C SER A 51 13.06 6.17 2.04
N GLY A 52 12.57 4.98 1.67
CA GLY A 52 11.15 4.72 1.42
C GLY A 52 10.66 5.14 0.03
N LEU A 53 11.56 5.66 -0.83
CA LEU A 53 11.19 6.17 -2.17
C LEU A 53 11.27 5.07 -3.24
N ILE A 54 10.12 4.79 -3.87
CA ILE A 54 9.98 3.80 -4.94
C ILE A 54 8.79 4.15 -5.84
N ALA A 55 8.81 3.70 -7.09
CA ALA A 55 7.63 3.77 -7.96
C ALA A 55 6.58 2.74 -7.53
N LEU A 56 5.29 3.05 -7.71
CA LEU A 56 4.20 2.16 -7.30
C LEU A 56 4.30 0.77 -7.94
N GLU A 57 4.52 0.70 -9.26
CA GLU A 57 4.68 -0.58 -9.96
C GLU A 57 5.80 -1.45 -9.36
N SER A 58 6.96 -0.84 -9.10
CA SER A 58 8.08 -1.55 -8.46
C SER A 58 7.72 -2.02 -7.05
N LEU A 59 7.00 -1.22 -6.26
CA LEU A 59 6.54 -1.62 -4.93
C LEU A 59 5.62 -2.84 -5.00
N LEU A 60 4.67 -2.86 -5.95
CA LEU A 60 3.77 -4.01 -6.15
C LEU A 60 4.53 -5.26 -6.60
N LYS A 61 5.55 -5.12 -7.46
CA LYS A 61 6.43 -6.25 -7.82
C LYS A 61 7.22 -6.78 -6.62
N LEU A 62 7.69 -5.91 -5.73
CA LEU A 62 8.29 -6.34 -4.46
C LEU A 62 7.26 -7.06 -3.59
N ALA A 63 6.06 -6.50 -3.47
CA ALA A 63 4.98 -7.06 -2.64
C ALA A 63 4.56 -8.46 -3.11
N LEU A 64 4.54 -8.71 -4.42
CA LEU A 64 4.28 -10.03 -4.99
C LEU A 64 5.33 -11.06 -4.54
N VAL A 65 6.63 -10.72 -4.63
CA VAL A 65 7.71 -11.63 -4.22
C VAL A 65 7.75 -11.83 -2.70
N LEU A 66 7.30 -10.84 -1.93
CA LEU A 66 7.29 -10.86 -0.47
C LEU A 66 5.97 -11.37 0.14
N ASP A 67 5.10 -11.93 -0.70
CA ASP A 67 3.81 -12.51 -0.31
C ASP A 67 2.97 -11.54 0.54
N CYS A 68 2.77 -10.33 -0.01
CA CYS A 68 1.95 -9.27 0.59
C CYS A 68 1.30 -8.37 -0.46
N LEU A 69 1.12 -8.87 -1.69
CA LEU A 69 0.44 -8.11 -2.72
C LEU A 69 -1.04 -7.90 -2.39
N ASP A 70 -1.68 -8.88 -1.76
CA ASP A 70 -3.11 -8.85 -1.43
C ASP A 70 -3.46 -7.73 -0.44
N ASP A 71 -2.52 -7.27 0.39
CA ASP A 71 -2.71 -6.11 1.27
C ASP A 71 -3.13 -4.85 0.48
N PHE A 72 -2.66 -4.71 -0.77
CA PHE A 72 -3.00 -3.57 -1.63
C PHE A 72 -4.42 -3.64 -2.21
N GLN A 73 -5.04 -4.82 -2.24
CA GLN A 73 -6.45 -4.95 -2.68
C GLN A 73 -7.43 -4.32 -1.68
N HIS A 74 -6.99 -4.14 -0.42
CA HIS A 74 -7.81 -3.55 0.63
C HIS A 74 -7.60 -2.05 0.78
N LEU A 75 -6.64 -1.46 0.04
CA LEU A 75 -6.31 -0.04 0.15
C LEU A 75 -7.31 0.82 -0.62
N ALA A 76 -7.72 1.94 0.00
CA ALA A 76 -8.61 2.94 -0.60
C ALA A 76 -9.97 2.40 -1.07
N ASN A 77 -10.45 1.30 -0.49
CA ASN A 77 -11.80 0.81 -0.73
C ASN A 77 -12.84 1.88 -0.38
N PRO A 78 -13.91 2.00 -1.19
CA PRO A 78 -14.95 2.99 -0.94
C PRO A 78 -15.61 2.70 0.40
N VAL A 79 -15.69 3.73 1.24
CA VAL A 79 -16.46 3.65 2.49
C VAL A 79 -17.93 3.55 2.12
N LYS A 80 -18.57 2.41 2.42
CA LYS A 80 -20.03 2.29 2.33
C LYS A 80 -20.65 3.07 3.49
N THR A 81 -21.07 4.31 3.22
CA THR A 81 -21.88 5.07 4.18
C THR A 81 -23.30 4.51 4.17
N ILE A 82 -23.65 3.75 5.20
CA ILE A 82 -25.00 3.22 5.44
C ILE A 82 -25.65 4.15 6.46
N ASN A 83 -26.59 5.00 6.02
CA ASN A 83 -27.26 5.98 6.88
C ASN A 83 -28.67 5.52 7.28
N SER A 84 -29.21 4.46 6.67
CA SER A 84 -30.53 3.93 6.99
C SER A 84 -30.65 2.44 6.62
N ILE A 85 -31.63 1.75 7.19
CA ILE A 85 -31.99 0.36 6.81
C ILE A 85 -32.33 0.29 5.31
N ASN A 86 -32.94 1.34 4.75
CA ASN A 86 -33.23 1.44 3.32
C ASN A 86 -31.96 1.48 2.44
N ASP A 87 -30.81 1.91 2.97
CA ASP A 87 -29.53 1.89 2.23
C ASP A 87 -28.95 0.48 2.10
N ILE A 88 -29.34 -0.43 3.00
CA ILE A 88 -28.94 -1.85 2.95
C ILE A 88 -29.72 -2.56 1.85
N ILE A 89 -31.03 -2.27 1.75
CA ILE A 89 -31.95 -2.88 0.78
C ILE A 89 -31.66 -2.38 -0.65
N ASN A 90 -31.27 -1.11 -0.82
CA ASN A 90 -31.00 -0.50 -2.14
C ASN A 90 -29.51 -0.43 -2.49
N THR A 91 -28.70 -1.39 -2.04
CA THR A 91 -27.23 -1.36 -2.19
C THR A 91 -26.76 -1.27 -3.66
N GLU A 92 -27.62 -1.60 -4.62
CA GLU A 92 -27.22 -1.84 -6.02
C GLU A 92 -27.13 -0.59 -6.91
N GLU A 93 -27.64 0.59 -6.51
CA GLU A 93 -27.79 1.72 -7.46
C GLU A 93 -27.33 3.11 -6.98
N LYS A 94 -26.40 3.21 -6.03
CA LYS A 94 -25.81 4.54 -5.75
C LYS A 94 -24.84 4.92 -6.86
N ARG A 95 -25.29 5.80 -7.77
CA ARG A 95 -24.51 6.37 -8.89
C ARG A 95 -23.10 6.76 -8.44
N ILE A 96 -22.10 6.03 -8.90
CA ILE A 96 -20.68 6.33 -8.63
C ILE A 96 -20.37 7.70 -9.24
N LYS A 97 -19.88 8.65 -8.42
CA LYS A 97 -19.44 9.95 -8.91
C LYS A 97 -18.30 9.76 -9.91
N LYS A 98 -18.50 10.16 -11.16
CA LYS A 98 -17.50 10.04 -12.24
C LYS A 98 -16.51 11.21 -12.30
N ARG A 99 -16.85 12.35 -11.69
CA ARG A 99 -16.07 13.59 -11.73
C ARG A 99 -16.22 14.37 -10.42
N GLY A 100 -15.15 15.04 -10.00
CA GLY A 100 -15.18 16.00 -8.90
C GLY A 100 -15.83 17.32 -9.31
N ARG A 101 -16.32 18.09 -8.34
CA ARG A 101 -16.59 19.51 -8.55
C ARG A 101 -15.30 20.29 -8.30
N VAL A 102 -15.02 21.27 -9.14
CA VAL A 102 -14.08 22.32 -8.78
C VAL A 102 -14.83 23.18 -7.75
N THR A 103 -14.43 23.09 -6.49
CA THR A 103 -14.83 24.01 -5.42
C THR A 103 -13.75 25.05 -5.24
#